data_AF-A0A433I2F4-F1
#
_entry.id   AF-A0A433I2F4-F1
#
_cell.length_a   1.000
_cell.length_b   1.000
_cell.length_c   1.000
_cell.angle_alpha   90.00
_cell.angle_beta   90.00
_cell.angle_gamma   90.00
#
_symmetry.space_group_name_H-M   'P 1'
#
loop_
_entity.id
_entity.type
_entity.pdbx_description
1 polymer ?
#
loop_
_entity_poly.entity_id
_entity_poly.type
_entity_poly.pdbx_seq_one_letter_code
_entity_poly.pdbx_strand_id
1 'polypeptide(L)'
;GKDPSKVDRSAAYAGRYVAKNIVAAGLADKCEIQVSYAIGVAEPTSISINTFGTGKLDEERLVDIVRGHFDLRPYGLVKMLDLIRPIYLKTAAYGHFGREEPEFSWERTDRAEALRNAAGL
;
A
#
# COMPACT_ATOMS: atom_id res chain seq x y z
N GLY A 1 -8.35 12.26 13.94
CA GLY A 1 -8.89 13.36 13.13
C GLY A 1 -9.77 12.84 12.00
N LYS A 2 -9.21 12.17 10.99
CA LYS A 2 -9.94 11.67 9.81
C LYS A 2 -10.34 10.20 9.98
N ASP A 3 -11.57 9.83 9.62
CA ASP A 3 -12.00 8.43 9.54
C ASP A 3 -11.44 7.74 8.27
N PRO A 4 -11.46 6.40 8.16
CA PRO A 4 -10.78 5.69 7.06
C PRO A 4 -11.47 5.82 5.69
N SER A 5 -12.64 6.44 5.60
CA SER A 5 -13.24 6.76 4.29
C SER A 5 -12.48 7.89 3.57
N LYS A 6 -11.56 8.58 4.25
CA LYS A 6 -10.81 9.72 3.71
C LYS A 6 -9.50 9.20 3.14
N VAL A 7 -9.39 9.23 1.81
CA VAL A 7 -8.25 8.67 1.06
C VAL A 7 -6.91 9.27 1.48
N ASP A 8 -6.88 10.51 1.96
CA ASP A 8 -5.68 11.12 2.56
C ASP A 8 -5.03 10.24 3.64
N ARG A 9 -5.83 9.45 4.37
CA ARG A 9 -5.35 8.50 5.37
C ARG A 9 -5.26 7.09 4.79
N SER A 10 -6.37 6.57 4.26
CA SER A 10 -6.43 5.16 3.87
C SER A 10 -5.55 4.84 2.66
N ALA A 11 -5.48 5.72 1.66
CA ALA A 11 -4.61 5.51 0.51
C ALA A 11 -3.14 5.74 0.85
N ALA A 12 -2.81 6.65 1.77
CA ALA A 12 -1.44 6.80 2.27
C ALA A 12 -0.96 5.53 3.00
N TYR A 13 -1.82 4.93 3.85
CA TYR A 13 -1.52 3.65 4.50
C TYR A 13 -1.40 2.51 3.49
N ALA A 14 -2.26 2.48 2.48
CA ALA A 14 -2.16 1.48 1.42
C ALA A 14 -0.90 1.65 0.57
N GLY A 15 -0.49 2.88 0.26
CA GLY A 15 0.78 3.16 -0.41
C GLY A 15 1.96 2.64 0.38
N ARG A 16 1.99 2.87 1.69
CA ARG A 16 2.99 2.26 2.58
C ARG A 16 2.95 0.73 2.51
N TYR A 17 1.77 0.13 2.62
CA TYR A 17 1.59 -1.31 2.60
C TYR A 17 2.08 -1.94 1.28
N VAL A 18 1.74 -1.34 0.15
CA VAL A 18 2.21 -1.76 -1.18
C VAL A 18 3.73 -1.67 -1.27
N ALA A 19 4.32 -0.50 -0.99
CA ALA A 19 5.75 -0.30 -1.09
C ALA A 19 6.54 -1.24 -0.16
N LYS A 20 6.07 -1.43 1.08
CA LYS A 20 6.69 -2.34 2.05
C LYS A 20 6.65 -3.79 1.56
N ASN A 21 5.53 -4.23 0.97
CA ASN A 21 5.42 -5.58 0.43
C ASN A 21 6.26 -5.79 -0.84
N ILE A 22 6.38 -4.79 -1.73
CA ILE A 22 7.27 -4.86 -2.89
C ILE A 22 8.72 -5.06 -2.44
N VAL A 23 9.18 -4.29 -1.45
CA VAL A 23 10.54 -4.42 -0.91
C VAL A 23 10.72 -5.74 -0.17
N ALA A 24 9.77 -6.15 0.67
CA ALA A 24 9.84 -7.42 1.40
C ALA A 24 9.79 -8.65 0.49
N ALA A 25 9.13 -8.54 -0.68
CA ALA A 25 9.15 -9.56 -1.73
C ALA A 25 10.50 -9.67 -2.45
N GLY A 26 11.43 -8.74 -2.17
CA GLY A 26 12.70 -8.62 -2.84
C GLY A 26 12.56 -8.20 -4.31
N LEU A 27 11.49 -7.48 -4.66
CA LEU A 27 11.27 -6.98 -6.03
C LEU A 27 12.00 -5.66 -6.29
N ALA A 28 12.34 -4.91 -5.24
CA ALA A 28 13.18 -3.72 -5.29
C ALA A 28 13.82 -3.46 -3.91
N ASP A 29 14.94 -2.73 -3.85
CA ASP A 29 15.52 -2.28 -2.57
C ASP A 29 14.88 -0.97 -2.09
N LYS A 30 14.36 -0.17 -3.03
CA LYS A 30 13.62 1.08 -2.77
C LYS A 30 12.37 1.10 -3.65
N CYS A 31 11.27 1.58 -3.09
CA CYS A 31 10.01 1.71 -3.82
C CYS A 31 9.26 2.94 -3.32
N GLU A 32 8.90 3.82 -4.25
CA GLU A 32 7.90 4.86 -4.07
C GLU A 32 6.66 4.47 -4.88
N ILE A 33 5.49 4.77 -4.33
CA ILE A 33 4.20 4.64 -5.03
C ILE A 33 3.42 5.93 -4.87
N GLN A 34 2.80 6.38 -5.96
CA GLN A 34 1.85 7.49 -5.96
C GLN A 34 0.49 6.98 -6.45
N VAL A 35 -0.57 7.41 -5.77
CA VAL A 35 -1.96 7.10 -6.11
C VAL A 35 -2.77 8.39 -6.04
N SER A 36 -3.65 8.63 -7.03
CA SER A 36 -4.54 9.79 -7.06
C SER A 36 -6.00 9.36 -7.21
N TYR A 37 -6.92 10.20 -6.74
CA TYR A 37 -8.37 9.97 -6.82
C TYR A 37 -9.09 11.26 -7.23
N ALA A 38 -10.19 11.11 -7.96
CA ALA A 38 -11.18 12.16 -8.16
C ALA A 38 -12.35 11.99 -7.18
N ILE A 39 -12.92 13.09 -6.69
CA ILE A 39 -14.07 13.03 -5.79
C ILE A 39 -15.25 12.30 -6.44
N GLY A 40 -15.84 11.33 -5.74
CA GLY A 40 -16.94 10.52 -6.24
C GLY A 40 -16.55 9.37 -7.17
N VAL A 41 -15.26 9.19 -7.48
CA VAL A 41 -14.76 8.08 -8.31
C VAL A 41 -14.09 7.04 -7.41
N ALA A 42 -14.52 5.78 -7.54
CA ALA A 42 -14.02 4.70 -6.70
C ALA A 42 -12.60 4.25 -7.12
N GLU A 43 -12.36 4.14 -8.42
CA GLU A 43 -11.06 3.74 -8.96
C GLU A 43 -10.04 4.88 -8.85
N PRO A 44 -8.76 4.58 -8.55
CA PRO A 44 -7.70 5.57 -8.65
C PRO A 44 -7.61 6.14 -10.06
N THR A 45 -7.46 7.46 -10.17
CA THR A 45 -7.22 8.14 -11.45
C THR A 45 -5.82 7.87 -11.99
N SER A 46 -4.85 7.61 -11.10
CA SER A 46 -3.51 7.15 -11.48
C SER A 46 -2.90 6.27 -10.39
N ILE A 47 -2.02 5.36 -10.83
CA ILE A 47 -1.08 4.62 -9.98
C ILE A 47 0.28 4.70 -10.70
N SER A 48 1.32 5.11 -10.00
CA SER A 48 2.70 5.05 -10.51
C SER A 48 3.65 4.50 -9.45
N ILE A 49 4.71 3.83 -9.90
CA ILE A 49 5.76 3.23 -9.06
C ILE A 49 7.10 3.76 -9.55
N ASN A 50 7.99 4.09 -8.61
CA ASN A 50 9.39 4.41 -8.89
C ASN A 50 10.28 3.55 -7.99
N THR A 51 11.14 2.73 -8.59
CA THR A 51 12.06 1.84 -7.87
C THR A 51 13.46 2.42 -7.73
N PHE A 52 13.70 3.62 -8.27
CA PHE A 52 14.97 4.32 -8.25
C PHE A 52 16.13 3.47 -8.79
N GLY A 53 15.85 2.66 -9.83
CA GLY A 53 16.82 1.77 -10.47
C GLY A 53 17.17 0.51 -9.66
N THR A 54 16.43 0.20 -8.59
CA THR A 54 16.66 -1.00 -7.76
C THR A 54 15.68 -2.14 -8.05
N GLY A 55 14.73 -1.93 -8.96
CA GLY A 55 13.72 -2.92 -9.34
C GLY A 55 14.32 -4.10 -10.11
N LYS A 56 13.80 -5.30 -9.84
CA LYS A 56 14.07 -6.53 -10.62
C LYS A 56 13.18 -6.67 -11.86
N LEU A 57 12.16 -5.83 -11.96
CA LEU A 57 11.17 -5.78 -13.03
C LEU A 57 10.96 -4.31 -13.44
N ASP A 58 10.46 -4.10 -14.65
CA ASP A 58 10.03 -2.79 -15.10
C ASP A 58 8.88 -2.26 -14.23
N GLU A 59 8.82 -0.94 -14.05
CA GLU A 59 7.84 -0.27 -13.18
C GLU A 59 6.41 -0.48 -13.68
N GLU A 60 6.19 -0.55 -14.99
CA GLU A 60 4.89 -0.89 -15.59
C GLU A 60 4.44 -2.29 -15.15
N ARG A 61 5.34 -3.27 -15.15
CA ARG A 61 5.05 -4.63 -14.69
C ARG A 61 4.72 -4.67 -13.19
N LEU A 62 5.40 -3.84 -12.39
CA LEU A 62 5.07 -3.71 -10.97
C LEU A 62 3.69 -3.08 -10.76
N VAL A 63 3.29 -2.10 -11.57
CA VAL A 63 1.94 -1.51 -11.52
C VAL A 63 0.88 -2.57 -11.82
N ASP A 64 1.09 -3.42 -12.82
CA ASP A 64 0.17 -4.53 -13.15
C ASP A 64 0.04 -5.52 -12.00
N ILE A 65 1.17 -5.92 -11.41
CA ILE A 65 1.18 -6.82 -10.24
C ILE A 65 0.42 -6.16 -9.08
N VAL A 66 0.63 -4.87 -8.82
CA VAL A 66 -0.08 -4.15 -7.75
C VAL A 66 -1.59 -4.13 -8.02
N ARG A 67 -2.04 -3.82 -9.24
CA ARG A 67 -3.46 -3.84 -9.61
C ARG A 67 -4.10 -5.21 -9.42
N GLY A 68 -3.35 -6.29 -9.64
CA GLY A 68 -3.82 -7.66 -9.45
C GLY A 68 -3.93 -8.12 -7.99
N HIS A 69 -3.20 -7.49 -7.07
CA HIS A 69 -3.07 -7.98 -5.68
C HIS A 69 -3.62 -7.04 -4.61
N PHE A 70 -3.84 -5.77 -4.94
CA PHE A 70 -4.34 -4.75 -4.02
C PHE A 70 -5.59 -4.06 -4.59
N ASP A 71 -6.71 -4.15 -3.86
CA ASP A 71 -7.91 -3.38 -4.19
C ASP A 71 -7.76 -1.95 -3.66
N LEU A 72 -7.36 -1.04 -4.55
CA LEU A 72 -7.09 0.35 -4.22
C LEU A 72 -8.32 1.26 -4.26
N ARG A 73 -9.54 0.72 -4.40
CA ARG A 73 -10.76 1.52 -4.23
C ARG A 73 -10.98 1.84 -2.74
N PRO A 74 -11.57 2.98 -2.35
CA PRO A 74 -11.73 3.36 -0.94
C PRO A 74 -12.33 2.27 -0.04
N TYR A 75 -13.35 1.55 -0.52
CA TYR A 75 -13.93 0.41 0.21
C TYR A 75 -12.95 -0.77 0.32
N GLY A 76 -12.23 -1.06 -0.77
CA GLY A 76 -11.15 -2.05 -0.81
C GLY A 76 -10.07 -1.76 0.21
N LEU A 77 -9.60 -0.51 0.30
CA LEU A 77 -8.60 -0.07 1.29
C LEU A 77 -9.05 -0.35 2.72
N VAL A 78 -10.29 0.00 3.04
CA VAL A 78 -10.87 -0.18 4.38
C VAL A 78 -10.95 -1.65 4.75
N LYS A 79 -11.39 -2.51 3.82
CA LYS A 79 -11.53 -3.94 4.02
C LYS A 79 -10.17 -4.65 4.10
N MET A 80 -9.27 -4.34 3.16
CA MET A 80 -7.94 -4.94 3.06
C MET A 80 -7.11 -4.71 4.31
N LEU A 81 -7.19 -3.51 4.88
CA LEU A 81 -6.42 -3.11 6.05
C LEU A 81 -7.21 -3.17 7.36
N ASP A 82 -8.45 -3.67 7.35
CA ASP A 82 -9.32 -3.76 8.52
C ASP A 82 -9.35 -2.45 9.35
N LEU A 83 -9.79 -1.36 8.72
CA LEU A 83 -9.62 0.00 9.24
C LEU A 83 -10.80 0.49 10.12
N ILE A 84 -11.95 -0.20 10.14
CA ILE A 84 -13.11 0.20 10.96
C ILE A 84 -12.93 -0.34 12.39
N ARG A 85 -11.90 0.15 13.07
CA ARG A 85 -11.52 -0.21 14.43
C ARG A 85 -10.92 0.99 15.17
N PRO A 86 -10.95 1.02 16.52
CA PRO A 86 -10.38 2.11 17.31
C PRO A 86 -8.85 2.01 17.44
N ILE A 87 -8.11 2.01 16.31
CA ILE A 87 -6.67 1.72 16.25
C ILE A 87 -5.75 2.96 16.13
N TYR A 88 -6.33 4.15 15.97
CA TYR A 88 -5.58 5.33 15.50
C TYR A 88 -4.87 6.15 16.59
N LEU A 89 -5.14 5.91 17.88
CA LEU A 89 -4.56 6.74 18.94
C LEU A 89 -3.03 6.59 18.99
N LYS A 90 -2.54 5.34 18.86
CA LYS A 90 -1.10 5.03 18.85
C LYS A 90 -0.35 5.64 17.65
N THR A 91 -1.04 5.99 16.56
CA THR A 91 -0.39 6.59 15.38
C THR A 91 -0.16 8.09 15.53
N ALA A 92 -0.79 8.74 16.52
CA ALA A 92 -0.80 10.21 16.66
C ALA A 92 0.54 10.81 17.12
N ALA A 93 1.47 9.97 17.60
CA ALA A 93 2.82 10.35 17.98
C ALA A 93 3.81 9.27 17.51
N TYR A 94 5.08 9.65 17.35
CA TYR A 94 6.18 8.75 16.95
C TYR A 94 6.03 8.10 15.56
N GLY A 95 5.23 8.72 14.69
CA GLY A 95 5.07 8.30 13.30
C GLY A 95 4.02 7.21 13.08
N HIS A 96 3.43 7.26 11.89
CA HIS A 96 2.43 6.31 11.41
C HIS A 96 3.04 5.05 10.79
N PHE A 97 4.30 5.12 10.36
CA PHE A 97 4.98 4.08 9.58
C PHE A 97 6.28 3.63 10.26
N GLY A 98 6.72 2.42 9.94
CA GLY A 98 7.97 1.83 10.45
C GLY A 98 7.86 1.17 11.83
N ARG A 99 6.64 0.98 12.34
CA ARG A 99 6.36 0.36 13.66
C ARG A 99 5.48 -0.86 13.47
N GLU A 100 5.92 -2.05 13.87
CA GLU A 100 5.19 -3.30 13.65
C GLU A 100 4.27 -3.63 14.85
N GLU A 101 3.31 -2.74 15.10
CA GLU A 101 2.29 -2.92 16.13
C GLU A 101 1.12 -3.77 15.59
N PRO A 102 0.44 -4.58 16.42
CA PRO A 102 -0.72 -5.38 15.98
C PRO A 102 -1.83 -4.56 15.31
N GLU A 103 -2.00 -3.30 15.71
CA GLU A 103 -2.97 -2.36 15.17
C GLU A 103 -2.63 -1.86 13.76
N PHE A 104 -1.35 -1.86 13.36
CA PHE A 104 -0.87 -1.22 12.13
C PHE A 104 -0.81 -2.24 10.99
N SER A 105 -1.98 -2.61 10.49
CA SER A 105 -2.15 -3.57 9.40
C SER A 105 -1.34 -3.22 8.14
N TRP A 106 -1.12 -1.93 7.87
CA TRP A 106 -0.33 -1.45 6.73
C TRP A 106 1.19 -1.69 6.87
N GLU A 107 1.65 -2.14 8.03
CA GLU A 107 3.05 -2.55 8.24
C GLU A 107 3.26 -4.05 8.05
N ARG A 108 2.21 -4.83 7.76
CA ARG A 108 2.36 -6.27 7.47
C ARG A 108 3.02 -6.47 6.10
N THR A 109 3.76 -7.57 5.96
CA THR A 109 4.39 -8.01 4.71
C THR A 109 3.78 -9.31 4.19
N ASP A 110 2.50 -9.51 4.46
CA ASP A 110 1.73 -10.72 4.16
C ASP A 110 1.37 -10.88 2.67
N ARG A 111 1.63 -9.88 1.83
CA ARG A 111 1.51 -10.00 0.37
C ARG A 111 2.83 -10.31 -0.32
N ALA A 112 3.97 -10.21 0.37
CA ALA A 112 5.28 -10.31 -0.23
C ALA A 112 5.47 -11.61 -1.06
N GLU A 113 5.09 -12.76 -0.51
CA GLU A 113 5.20 -14.04 -1.21
C GLU A 113 4.32 -14.09 -2.47
N ALA A 114 3.07 -13.61 -2.38
CA ALA A 114 2.17 -13.55 -3.53
C ALA A 114 2.71 -12.65 -4.65
N LEU A 115 3.29 -11.50 -4.30
CA LEU A 115 3.92 -10.60 -5.27
C LEU A 115 5.14 -11.25 -5.92
N ARG A 116 5.98 -11.93 -5.12
CA ARG A 116 7.16 -12.64 -5.62
C ARG A 116 6.78 -13.75 -6.61
N ASN A 117 5.75 -14.53 -6.28
CA ASN A 117 5.20 -15.55 -7.18
C ASN A 117 4.63 -14.95 -8.48
N ALA A 118 3.91 -13.83 -8.40
CA ALA A 118 3.38 -13.13 -9.57
C ALA A 118 4.48 -12.51 -10.47
N ALA A 119 5.62 -12.21 -9.87
CA ALA A 119 6.84 -11.78 -10.55
C ALA A 119 7.63 -12.95 -11.17
N GLY A 120 7.30 -14.21 -10.86
CA GLY A 120 8.00 -15.40 -11.34
C GLY A 120 9.38 -15.61 -10.67
N LEU A 121 9.54 -15.14 -9.43
CA LEU A 121 10.81 -15.15 -8.67
C LEU A 121 10.79 -16.06 -7.44
#